data_AF-A0A971RA75-F1
#
_entry.id   AF-A0A971RA75-F1
#
_cell.length_a   1.000
_cell.length_b   1.000
_cell.length_c   1.000
_cell.angle_alpha   90.00
_cell.angle_beta   90.00
_cell.angle_gamma   90.00
#
_symmetry.space_group_name_H-M   'P 1'
#
loop_
_entity.id
_entity.type
_entity.pdbx_description
1 polymer ?
#
loop_
_entity_poly.entity_id
_entity_poly.type
_entity_poly.pdbx_seq_one_letter_code
_entity_poly.pdbx_strand_id
1 'polypeptide(L)'
;MDNNFVKTRSTRDIIIATVLLAGGVLIVALPTPASVNIAGLFIACTGIVLFAVLKTGWKNTETREKFSSKTLYFSREMESKLKEAIEGSLKSITADTTSQSSAIKLDILYNKKTGKAFCQLSEYIPYQYYPFTEMISKPVEEILHLV
;
A
#
# COMPACT_ATOMS: atom_id res chain seq x y z
N MET A 1 -5.06 19.34 -11.38
CA MET A 1 -3.85 18.52 -11.43
C MET A 1 -4.31 17.09 -11.51
N ASP A 2 -3.96 16.37 -12.57
CA ASP A 2 -4.39 14.99 -12.73
C ASP A 2 -3.54 14.12 -11.80
N ASN A 3 -4.16 13.68 -10.71
CA ASN A 3 -3.53 12.86 -9.68
C ASN A 3 -3.37 11.40 -10.17
N ASN A 4 -2.56 11.23 -11.22
CA ASN A 4 -2.31 9.95 -11.87
C ASN A 4 -1.22 9.19 -11.12
N PHE A 5 -1.64 8.23 -10.29
CA PHE A 5 -0.75 7.35 -9.54
C PHE A 5 -0.70 5.95 -10.15
N VAL A 6 0.52 5.40 -10.29
CA VAL A 6 0.75 4.05 -10.78
C VAL A 6 1.42 3.22 -9.70
N LYS A 7 0.99 1.95 -9.55
CA LYS A 7 1.63 1.00 -8.64
C LYS A 7 3.04 0.66 -9.14
N THR A 8 4.01 0.75 -8.24
CA THR A 8 5.42 0.46 -8.48
C THR A 8 5.98 -0.47 -7.41
N ARG A 9 7.15 -1.06 -7.69
CA ARG A 9 7.85 -1.90 -6.71
C ARG A 9 8.42 -1.03 -5.59
N SER A 10 8.09 -1.39 -4.36
CA SER A 10 8.71 -0.79 -3.19
C SER A 10 10.10 -1.40 -2.96
N THR A 11 10.99 -0.68 -2.28
CA THR A 11 12.30 -1.22 -1.86
C THR A 11 12.13 -2.47 -1.00
N ARG A 12 11.08 -2.52 -0.17
CA ARG A 12 10.72 -3.71 0.62
C ARG A 12 10.43 -4.92 -0.26
N ASP A 13 9.65 -4.73 -1.34
CA ASP A 13 9.30 -5.80 -2.27
C ASP A 13 10.56 -6.38 -2.94
N ILE A 14 11.47 -5.48 -3.35
CA ILE A 14 12.75 -5.86 -3.98
C ILE A 14 13.61 -6.66 -2.99
N ILE A 15 13.74 -6.19 -1.75
CA ILE A 15 14.53 -6.88 -0.72
C ILE A 15 13.98 -8.29 -0.46
N ILE A 16 12.67 -8.42 -0.23
CA ILE A 16 12.04 -9.71 0.04
C ILE A 16 12.30 -10.68 -1.12
N ALA A 17 12.01 -10.26 -2.34
CA ALA A 17 12.19 -11.10 -3.52
C ALA A 17 13.67 -11.49 -3.74
N THR A 18 14.60 -10.56 -3.51
CA THR A 18 16.05 -10.80 -3.67
C THR A 18 16.55 -11.79 -2.62
N VAL A 19 16.12 -11.67 -1.36
CA VAL A 19 16.51 -12.58 -0.27
C VAL A 19 16.01 -14.00 -0.54
N LEU A 20 14.76 -14.15 -0.98
CA LEU A 20 14.24 -15.48 -1.36
C LEU A 20 15.01 -16.07 -2.53
N LEU A 21 15.25 -15.27 -3.57
CA LEU A 21 15.97 -15.73 -4.76
C LEU A 21 17.40 -16.19 -4.38
N ALA A 22 18.15 -15.34 -3.69
CA ALA A 22 19.52 -15.64 -3.27
C ALA A 22 19.57 -16.85 -2.31
N GLY A 23 18.64 -16.93 -1.36
CA GLY A 23 18.54 -18.06 -0.44
C GLY A 23 18.24 -19.38 -1.14
N GLY A 24 17.29 -19.39 -2.09
CA GLY A 24 16.97 -20.57 -2.88
C GLY A 24 18.15 -21.05 -3.73
N VAL A 25 18.85 -20.12 -4.41
CA VAL A 25 20.05 -20.44 -5.20
C VAL A 25 21.17 -20.99 -4.33
N LEU A 26 21.39 -20.41 -3.14
CA LEU A 26 22.42 -20.87 -2.22
C LEU A 26 22.16 -22.30 -1.75
N ILE A 27 20.90 -22.64 -1.43
CA ILE A 27 20.52 -23.99 -1.01
C ILE A 27 20.81 -25.02 -2.11
N VAL A 28 20.50 -24.69 -3.36
CA VAL A 28 20.76 -25.56 -4.53
C VAL A 28 22.26 -25.73 -4.80
N ALA A 29 23.07 -24.69 -4.56
CA ALA A 29 24.51 -24.71 -4.81
C ALA A 29 25.29 -25.52 -3.76
N LEU A 30 24.74 -25.72 -2.57
CA LEU A 30 25.37 -26.49 -1.50
C LEU A 30 25.19 -28.01 -1.73
N PRO A 31 26.14 -28.85 -1.29
CA PRO A 31 26.06 -30.30 -1.42
C PRO A 31 25.03 -30.86 -0.41
N THR A 32 23.75 -30.68 -0.71
CA THR A 32 22.62 -31.14 0.10
C THR A 32 21.85 -32.26 -0.61
N PRO A 33 21.04 -33.05 0.13
CA PRO A 33 20.22 -34.10 -0.47
C PRO A 33 19.30 -33.56 -1.56
N ALA A 34 18.97 -34.39 -2.57
CA ALA A 34 18.16 -33.98 -3.71
C ALA A 34 16.80 -33.35 -3.32
N SER A 35 16.17 -33.81 -2.25
CA SER A 35 14.93 -33.23 -1.71
C SER A 35 15.10 -31.78 -1.25
N VAL A 36 16.26 -31.45 -0.66
CA VAL A 36 16.59 -30.10 -0.18
C VAL A 36 16.91 -29.17 -1.35
N ASN A 37 17.59 -29.68 -2.38
CA ASN A 37 17.81 -28.93 -3.62
C ASN A 37 16.49 -28.59 -4.33
N ILE A 38 15.54 -29.53 -4.39
CA ILE A 38 14.22 -29.27 -4.96
C ILE A 38 13.50 -28.16 -4.18
N ALA A 39 13.55 -28.20 -2.84
CA ALA A 39 12.99 -27.14 -2.02
C ALA A 39 13.67 -25.78 -2.28
N GLY A 40 15.00 -25.75 -2.42
CA GLY A 40 15.76 -24.56 -2.78
C GLY A 40 15.33 -23.97 -4.14
N LEU A 41 15.09 -24.82 -5.13
CA LEU A 41 14.56 -24.41 -6.43
C LEU A 41 13.18 -23.76 -6.32
N PHE A 42 12.26 -24.34 -5.54
CA PHE A 42 10.94 -23.74 -5.30
C PHE A 42 11.02 -22.37 -4.61
N ILE A 43 11.93 -22.22 -3.65
CA ILE A 43 12.18 -20.94 -2.98
C ILE A 43 12.71 -19.91 -4.00
N ALA A 44 13.66 -20.29 -4.85
CA ALA A 44 14.19 -19.41 -5.89
C ALA A 44 13.11 -19.00 -6.90
N CYS A 45 12.31 -19.95 -7.39
CA CYS A 45 11.16 -19.69 -8.26
C CYS A 45 10.15 -18.73 -7.61
N THR A 46 9.85 -18.93 -6.32
CA THR A 46 8.97 -18.03 -5.56
C THR A 46 9.55 -16.62 -5.51
N GLY A 47 10.86 -16.47 -5.26
CA GLY A 47 11.54 -15.18 -5.31
C GLY A 47 11.37 -14.45 -6.66
N ILE A 48 11.52 -15.18 -7.78
CA ILE A 48 11.32 -14.63 -9.14
C ILE A 48 9.87 -14.17 -9.33
N VAL A 49 8.90 -15.01 -8.96
CA VAL A 49 7.46 -14.67 -9.09
C VAL A 49 7.12 -13.45 -8.24
N LEU A 50 7.57 -13.40 -6.98
CA LEU A 50 7.35 -12.25 -6.10
C LEU A 50 8.01 -10.99 -6.65
N PHE A 51 9.20 -11.09 -7.23
CA PHE A 51 9.84 -9.96 -7.91
C PHE A 51 8.97 -9.43 -9.05
N ALA A 52 8.36 -10.32 -9.85
CA ALA A 52 7.50 -9.92 -10.94
C ALA A 52 6.21 -9.24 -10.47
N VAL A 53 5.55 -9.82 -9.45
CA VAL A 53 4.16 -9.53 -9.06
C VAL A 53 4.03 -8.45 -7.98
N LEU A 54 4.92 -8.42 -6.98
CA LEU A 54 4.78 -7.48 -5.85
C LEU A 54 4.97 -6.03 -6.32
N LYS A 55 3.92 -5.22 -6.16
CA LYS A 55 3.93 -3.78 -6.40
C LYS A 55 3.15 -3.09 -5.29
N THR A 56 3.82 -2.83 -4.16
CA THR A 56 3.19 -2.21 -2.98
C THR A 56 3.37 -0.70 -2.90
N GLY A 57 4.30 -0.12 -3.67
CA GLY A 57 4.54 1.31 -3.71
C GLY A 57 3.64 2.02 -4.72
N TRP A 58 3.49 3.33 -4.56
CA TRP A 58 2.81 4.19 -5.52
C TRP A 58 3.76 5.25 -6.07
N LYS A 59 3.58 5.64 -7.33
CA LYS A 59 4.38 6.69 -7.96
C LYS A 59 3.45 7.65 -8.70
N ASN A 60 3.61 8.95 -8.44
CA ASN A 60 2.96 9.97 -9.23
C ASN A 60 3.63 10.03 -10.62
N THR A 61 2.84 9.98 -11.68
CA THR A 61 3.35 9.93 -13.06
C THR A 61 3.97 11.24 -13.52
N GLU A 62 3.46 12.37 -13.05
CA GLU A 62 3.94 13.71 -13.37
C GLU A 62 5.21 14.04 -12.57
N THR A 63 5.13 14.00 -11.24
CA THR A 63 6.24 14.44 -10.35
C THR A 63 7.32 13.38 -10.17
N ARG A 64 7.04 12.13 -10.56
CA ARG A 64 7.88 10.94 -10.31
C ARG A 64 8.16 10.64 -8.83
N GLU A 65 7.50 11.34 -7.92
CA GLU A 65 7.61 11.12 -6.48
C GLU A 65 7.01 9.75 -6.10
N LYS A 66 7.64 9.06 -5.16
CA LYS A 66 7.17 7.76 -4.63
C LYS A 66 6.39 7.97 -3.33
N PHE A 67 5.27 7.28 -3.19
CA PHE A 67 4.38 7.35 -2.05
C PHE A 67 4.16 5.94 -1.48
N SER A 68 4.03 5.88 -0.16
CA SER A 68 3.52 4.71 0.55
C SER A 68 2.00 4.82 0.66
N SER A 69 1.30 3.69 0.72
CA SER A 69 -0.15 3.69 0.94
C SER A 69 -0.51 3.16 2.32
N LYS A 70 -1.52 3.75 2.94
CA LYS A 70 -2.22 3.23 4.11
C LYS A 70 -3.72 3.27 3.82
N THR A 71 -4.41 2.20 4.14
CA THR A 71 -5.87 2.11 3.99
C THR A 71 -6.50 1.94 5.36
N LEU A 72 -7.56 2.70 5.63
CA LEU A 72 -8.35 2.66 6.86
C LEU A 72 -9.82 2.42 6.52
N TYR A 73 -10.54 1.77 7.43
CA TYR A 73 -11.95 1.43 7.23
C TYR A 73 -12.80 2.05 8.32
N PHE A 74 -14.00 2.50 7.94
CA PHE A 74 -14.91 3.25 8.80
C PHE A 74 -16.36 2.83 8.56
N SER A 75 -17.17 2.87 9.61
CA SER A 75 -18.62 2.62 9.53
C SER A 75 -19.34 3.71 8.74
N ARG A 76 -20.53 3.38 8.21
CA ARG A 76 -21.33 4.32 7.41
C ARG A 76 -21.78 5.55 8.21
N GLU A 77 -21.94 5.42 9.53
CA GLU A 77 -22.31 6.52 10.42
C GLU A 77 -21.30 7.67 10.41
N MET A 78 -20.03 7.37 10.11
CA MET A 78 -18.98 8.40 10.06
C MET A 78 -18.84 9.08 8.70
N GLU A 79 -19.68 8.75 7.71
CA GLU A 79 -19.57 9.29 6.35
C GLU A 79 -19.56 10.82 6.31
N SER A 80 -20.55 11.46 6.94
CA SER A 80 -20.68 12.92 6.96
C SER A 80 -19.44 13.56 7.57
N LYS A 81 -18.99 13.02 8.71
CA LYS A 81 -17.82 13.51 9.43
C LYS A 81 -16.54 13.33 8.62
N LEU A 82 -16.41 12.24 7.88
CA LEU A 82 -15.26 11.97 7.01
C LEU A 82 -15.23 12.87 5.78
N LYS A 83 -16.40 13.15 5.17
CA LYS A 83 -16.54 14.12 4.08
C LYS A 83 -16.13 15.53 4.53
N GLU A 84 -16.59 15.95 5.69
CA GLU A 84 -16.18 17.24 6.27
C GLU A 84 -14.69 17.27 6.62
N ALA A 85 -14.15 16.18 7.18
CA ALA A 85 -12.76 16.10 7.58
C ALA A 85 -11.78 16.05 6.39
N ILE A 86 -12.16 15.40 5.29
CA ILE A 86 -11.30 15.32 4.10
C ILE A 86 -11.20 16.66 3.38
N GLU A 87 -12.28 17.46 3.38
CA GLU A 87 -12.26 18.84 2.88
C GLU A 87 -11.53 19.77 3.85
N GLY A 88 -11.84 19.65 5.15
CA GLY A 88 -11.24 20.41 6.25
C GLY A 88 -9.94 19.80 6.78
N SER A 89 -9.94 19.31 8.03
CA SER A 89 -8.76 18.69 8.65
C SER A 89 -9.04 17.27 9.15
N LEU A 90 -8.11 16.36 8.86
CA LEU A 90 -8.14 14.96 9.26
C LEU A 90 -7.66 14.70 10.70
N LYS A 91 -7.18 15.74 11.41
CA LYS A 91 -6.66 15.62 12.79
C LYS A 91 -7.69 15.10 13.81
N SER A 92 -8.97 15.33 13.57
CA SER A 92 -10.06 14.96 14.48
C SER A 92 -10.59 13.54 14.29
N ILE A 93 -10.08 12.82 13.28
CA ILE A 93 -10.47 11.45 12.98
C ILE A 93 -9.53 10.49 13.71
N THR A 94 -10.11 9.62 14.52
CA THR A 94 -9.43 8.48 15.13
C THR A 94 -9.83 7.24 14.37
N ALA A 95 -8.85 6.50 13.86
CA ALA A 95 -9.10 5.22 13.21
C ALA A 95 -9.12 4.10 14.24
N ASP A 96 -10.22 3.35 14.27
CA ASP A 96 -10.28 2.10 15.02
C ASP A 96 -9.69 1.00 14.15
N THR A 97 -8.43 0.62 14.42
CA THR A 97 -7.65 -0.34 13.62
C THR A 97 -8.21 -1.77 13.64
N THR A 98 -9.26 -2.00 14.40
CA THR A 98 -9.84 -3.32 14.64
C THR A 98 -10.67 -3.84 13.47
N SER A 99 -11.18 -2.95 12.60
CA SER A 99 -12.00 -3.32 11.45
C SER A 99 -11.21 -3.30 10.14
N GLN A 100 -11.07 -4.47 9.49
CA GLN A 100 -10.37 -4.62 8.20
C GLN A 100 -11.32 -4.50 6.98
N SER A 101 -12.61 -4.32 7.22
CA SER A 101 -13.63 -4.14 6.19
C SER A 101 -14.81 -3.39 6.80
N SER A 102 -15.26 -2.32 6.15
CA SER A 102 -16.41 -1.54 6.60
C SER A 102 -17.02 -0.77 5.42
N ALA A 103 -18.11 -0.06 5.64
CA ALA A 103 -18.86 0.62 4.57
C ALA A 103 -18.03 1.67 3.84
N ILE A 104 -17.06 2.30 4.52
CA ILE A 104 -16.24 3.37 3.96
C ILE A 104 -14.78 2.99 4.10
N LYS A 105 -14.03 3.28 3.03
CA LYS A 105 -12.59 3.09 2.96
C LYS A 105 -11.92 4.43 2.70
N LEU A 106 -10.91 4.77 3.51
CA LEU A 106 -10.02 5.90 3.30
C LEU A 106 -8.67 5.37 2.82
N ASP A 107 -8.32 5.69 1.59
CA ASP A 107 -7.00 5.43 1.02
C ASP A 107 -6.12 6.67 1.16
N ILE A 108 -4.95 6.51 1.79
CA ILE A 108 -3.98 7.56 2.05
C ILE A 108 -2.68 7.20 1.34
N LEU A 109 -2.27 8.02 0.37
CA LEU A 109 -0.94 7.97 -0.23
C LEU A 109 -0.07 9.06 0.40
N TYR A 110 1.06 8.71 0.99
CA TYR A 110 1.89 9.67 1.73
C TYR A 110 3.38 9.54 1.40
N ASN A 111 4.07 10.67 1.45
CA ASN A 111 5.53 10.72 1.30
C ASN A 111 6.13 11.62 2.39
N LYS A 112 6.74 10.98 3.40
CA LYS A 112 7.37 11.67 4.53
C LYS A 112 8.56 12.56 4.12
N LYS A 113 9.19 12.31 2.97
CA LYS A 113 10.33 13.11 2.48
C LYS A 113 9.90 14.42 1.83
N THR A 114 8.78 14.42 1.13
CA THR A 114 8.27 15.60 0.43
C THR A 114 7.19 16.33 1.22
N GLY A 115 6.72 15.75 2.32
CA GLY A 115 5.68 16.33 3.17
C GLY A 115 4.28 16.31 2.54
N LYS A 116 4.09 15.60 1.42
CA LYS A 116 2.83 15.53 0.68
C LYS A 116 2.07 14.25 0.96
N ALA A 117 0.76 14.39 1.10
CA ALA A 117 -0.19 13.31 1.19
C ALA A 117 -1.35 13.52 0.23
N PHE A 118 -2.01 12.43 -0.12
CA PHE A 118 -3.19 12.39 -0.95
C PHE A 118 -4.18 11.42 -0.33
N CYS A 119 -5.41 11.88 -0.14
CA CYS A 119 -6.46 11.12 0.52
C CYS A 119 -7.63 10.92 -0.44
N GLN A 120 -8.25 9.76 -0.39
CA GLN A 120 -9.45 9.45 -1.15
C GLN A 120 -10.39 8.58 -0.33
N LEU A 121 -11.66 8.98 -0.26
CA LEU A 121 -12.74 8.16 0.29
C LEU A 121 -13.41 7.36 -0.81
N SER A 122 -13.66 6.09 -0.49
CA SER A 122 -14.44 5.17 -1.29
C SER A 122 -15.53 4.52 -0.45
N GLU A 123 -16.67 4.26 -1.06
CA GLU A 123 -17.79 3.57 -0.43
C GLU A 123 -17.87 2.14 -0.94
N TYR A 124 -18.22 1.22 -0.06
CA TYR A 124 -18.54 -0.15 -0.41
C TYR A 124 -19.94 -0.24 -1.02
N ILE A 125 -19.97 -0.47 -2.32
CA ILE A 125 -21.16 -0.93 -3.05
C ILE A 125 -20.95 -2.44 -3.23
N PRO A 126 -21.97 -3.31 -3.10
CA PRO A 126 -21.75 -4.77 -3.05
C PRO A 126 -20.70 -5.26 -4.04
N TYR A 127 -19.71 -5.99 -3.49
CA TYR A 127 -18.54 -6.56 -4.17
C TYR A 127 -17.38 -5.61 -4.53
N GLN A 128 -17.54 -4.28 -4.44
CA GLN A 128 -16.46 -3.37 -4.82
C GLN A 128 -16.53 -1.98 -4.16
N TYR A 129 -15.35 -1.42 -3.85
CA TYR A 129 -15.24 -0.04 -3.40
C TYR A 129 -15.21 0.93 -4.59
N TYR A 130 -16.07 1.94 -4.57
CA TYR A 130 -16.10 3.00 -5.56
C TYR A 130 -15.70 4.33 -4.93
N PRO A 131 -14.76 5.08 -5.53
CA PRO A 131 -14.41 6.40 -5.04
C PRO A 131 -15.59 7.35 -5.23
N PHE A 132 -16.01 8.02 -4.16
CA PHE A 132 -17.03 9.06 -4.20
C PHE A 132 -16.43 10.45 -3.94
N THR A 133 -15.14 10.52 -3.63
CA THR A 133 -14.37 11.78 -3.56
C THR A 133 -13.24 11.74 -4.56
N GLU A 134 -12.87 12.91 -5.05
CA GLU A 134 -11.62 13.09 -5.76
C GLU A 134 -10.43 12.90 -4.80
N MET A 135 -9.25 12.70 -5.36
CA MET A 135 -8.05 12.57 -4.56
C MET A 135 -7.57 13.95 -4.12
N ILE A 136 -7.70 14.25 -2.82
CA ILE A 136 -7.40 15.55 -2.24
C ILE A 136 -5.99 15.55 -1.67
N SER A 137 -5.19 16.59 -2.00
CA SER A 137 -3.85 16.75 -1.44
C SER A 137 -3.90 17.38 -0.04
N LYS A 138 -3.13 16.82 0.90
CA LYS A 138 -2.99 17.28 2.28
C LYS A 138 -1.52 17.27 2.70
N PRO A 139 -1.11 18.11 3.66
CA PRO A 139 0.21 17.99 4.27
C PRO A 139 0.31 16.69 5.09
N VAL A 140 1.47 16.04 5.08
CA VAL A 140 1.71 14.78 5.82
C VAL A 140 1.53 14.97 7.33
N GLU A 141 1.76 16.17 7.85
CA GLU A 141 1.57 16.51 9.27
C GLU A 141 0.14 16.29 9.76
N GLU A 142 -0.86 16.46 8.90
CA GLU A 142 -2.27 16.28 9.25
C GLU A 142 -2.71 14.82 9.30
N ILE A 143 -1.94 13.92 8.70
CA ILE A 143 -2.30 12.50 8.58
C ILE A 143 -1.31 11.57 9.29
N LEU A 144 -0.28 12.14 9.91
CA LEU A 144 0.79 11.38 10.56
C LEU A 144 0.27 10.50 11.71
N HIS A 145 -0.83 10.90 12.37
CA HIS A 145 -1.50 10.10 13.40
C HIS A 145 -2.29 8.91 12.84
N LEU A 146 -2.54 8.88 11.53
CA LEU A 146 -3.34 7.85 10.85
C LEU A 146 -2.47 6.79 10.14
N VAL A 147 -1.16 7.01 10.03
CA VAL A 147 -0.26 6.27 9.13
C VAL A 147 0.79 5.43 9.84
#